data_AF-A0A9Q0YI62-F1
#
_entry.id   AF-A0A9Q0YI62-F1
#
_cell.length_a   1.000
_cell.length_b   1.000
_cell.length_c   1.000
_cell.angle_alpha   90.00
_cell.angle_beta   90.00
_cell.angle_gamma   90.00
#
_symmetry.space_group_name_H-M   'P 1'
#
loop_
_entity.id
_entity.type
_entity.pdbx_description
1 polymer ?
#
loop_
_entity_poly.entity_id
_entity_poly.type
_entity_poly.pdbx_seq_one_letter_code
_entity_poly.pdbx_strand_id
1 'polypeptide(L)' 'MVNWTHSLPTNFVKLYSADLAPFLAKLVNLSFSGSIFPPITKQATVKPLLKKSDLEVNDYKNYRPLSNLPEFFF' A
#
# COMPACT_ATOMS: atom_id res chain seq x y z
N MET A 1 10.55 10.47 16.05
CA MET A 1 9.71 9.29 15.76
C MET A 1 10.29 8.66 14.50
N VAL A 2 10.91 7.48 14.62
CA VAL A 2 11.69 6.91 13.51
C VAL A 2 10.76 6.37 12.43
N ASN A 3 10.77 7.02 11.29
CA ASN A 3 10.03 6.71 10.08
C ASN A 3 10.75 5.59 9.30
N TRP A 4 10.57 4.35 9.74
CA TRP A 4 11.02 3.14 9.04
C TRP A 4 10.12 2.85 7.82
N THR A 5 10.13 3.71 6.79
CA THR A 5 9.50 3.38 5.49
C THR A 5 10.60 3.03 4.48
N HIS A 6 11.42 2.04 4.80
CA HIS A 6 12.29 1.42 3.80
C HIS A 6 11.45 0.33 3.14
N SER A 7 10.80 0.66 2.02
CA SER A 7 10.15 -0.36 1.19
C SER A 7 11.15 -1.44 0.82
N LEU A 8 10.83 -2.72 1.02
CA LEU A 8 11.72 -3.77 0.55
C LEU A 8 11.83 -3.70 -0.97
N PRO A 9 13.04 -3.86 -1.55
CA PRO A 9 13.18 -3.93 -2.99
C PRO A 9 12.33 -5.07 -3.56
N THR A 10 11.49 -4.78 -4.55
CA THR A 10 10.59 -5.79 -5.16
C THR A 10 11.34 -7.03 -5.67
N ASN A 11 12.57 -6.86 -6.15
CA ASN A 11 13.41 -7.96 -6.61
C ASN A 11 13.78 -8.93 -5.48
N PHE A 12 13.99 -8.41 -4.27
CA PHE A 12 14.27 -9.22 -3.08
C PHE A 12 13.04 -10.06 -2.72
N VAL A 13 11.86 -9.44 -2.67
CA VAL A 13 10.61 -10.13 -2.35
C VAL A 13 10.31 -11.22 -3.38
N LYS A 14 10.55 -10.95 -4.67
CA LYS A 14 10.39 -11.95 -5.73
C LYS A 14 11.32 -13.15 -5.54
N LEU A 15 12.60 -12.88 -5.24
CA LEU A 15 13.62 -13.93 -5.08
C LEU A 15 13.30 -14.87 -3.92
N TYR A 16 12.81 -14.35 -2.79
CA TYR A 16 12.52 -15.13 -1.58
C TYR A 16 11.01 -15.36 -1.37
N SER A 17 10.20 -15.20 -2.43
CA SER A 17 8.74 -15.28 -2.32
C SER A 17 8.26 -16.63 -1.76
N ALA A 18 8.87 -17.73 -2.17
CA ALA A 18 8.54 -19.07 -1.69
C ALA A 18 8.80 -19.25 -0.18
N ASP A 19 9.90 -18.67 0.33
CA ASP A 19 10.29 -18.77 1.73
C ASP A 19 9.46 -17.82 2.61
N LEU A 20 9.14 -16.64 2.10
CA LEU A 20 8.37 -15.61 2.81
C LEU A 20 6.87 -15.95 2.84
N ALA A 21 6.33 -16.52 1.77
CA ALA A 21 4.90 -16.81 1.63
C ALA A 21 4.26 -17.53 2.84
N PRO A 22 4.80 -18.66 3.37
CA PRO A 22 4.17 -19.35 4.49
C PRO A 22 4.18 -18.51 5.78
N PHE A 23 5.24 -17.73 6.02
CA PHE A 23 5.33 -16.84 7.17
C PHE A 23 4.31 -15.70 7.07
N LEU A 24 4.23 -15.06 5.91
CA LEU A 24 3.29 -13.99 5.64
C LEU A 24 1.84 -14.47 5.74
N ALA A 25 1.53 -15.62 5.15
CA ALA A 25 0.20 -16.22 5.23
C ALA A 25 -0.20 -16.50 6.68
N LYS A 26 0.72 -17.04 7.50
CA LYS A 26 0.47 -17.27 8.94
C LYS A 26 0.18 -15.96 9.67
N LEU A 27 0.98 -14.92 9.45
CA LEU A 27 0.81 -13.62 10.09
C LEU A 27 -0.55 -13.00 9.74
N VAL A 28 -0.92 -13.04 8.47
CA VAL A 28 -2.19 -12.51 7.97
C VAL A 28 -3.37 -13.31 8.54
N ASN A 29 -3.29 -14.64 8.56
CA ASN A 29 -4.34 -15.47 9.13
C ASN A 29 -4.52 -15.23 10.64
N LEU A 30 -3.43 -15.02 11.39
CA LEU A 30 -3.50 -14.66 12.80
C LEU A 30 -4.18 -13.29 12.99
N SER A 31 -3.84 -12.30 12.17
CA SER A 31 -4.48 -10.98 12.17
C SER A 31 -5.98 -11.08 11.91
N PHE A 32 -6.41 -11.89 10.94
CA PHE A 32 -7.83 -12.14 10.67
C PHE A 32 -8.53 -12.82 11.85
N SER A 33 -7.94 -13.89 12.41
CA SER A 33 -8.54 -14.59 13.55
C SER A 33 -8.64 -13.72 14.81
N GLY A 34 -7.66 -12.85 15.04
CA GLY A 34 -7.62 -11.95 16.19
C GLY A 34 -8.38 -10.64 15.96
N SER A 35 -8.79 -10.34 14.72
CA SER A 35 -9.31 -9.03 14.30
C SER A 35 -8.39 -7.85 14.66
N ILE A 36 -7.08 -8.09 14.76
CA ILE A 36 -6.07 -7.09 15.11
C ILE A 36 -5.31 -6.71 13.85
N PHE A 37 -5.40 -5.44 13.47
CA PHE A 37 -4.76 -4.89 12.28
C PHE A 37 -3.94 -3.66 12.63
N PRO A 38 -2.70 -3.53 12.10
CA PRO A 38 -1.91 -2.32 12.28
C PRO A 38 -2.65 -1.08 11.77
N PRO A 39 -2.60 0.07 12.47
CA PRO A 39 -3.31 1.29 12.03
C PRO A 39 -2.97 1.73 10.61
N ILE A 40 -1.73 1.49 10.16
CA ILE A 40 -1.29 1.81 8.81
C ILE A 40 -2.13 1.10 7.74
N THR A 41 -2.59 -0.14 7.98
CA THR A 41 -3.43 -0.89 7.03
C THR A 41 -4.83 -0.31 6.86
N LYS A 42 -5.24 0.62 7.73
CA LYS A 42 -6.55 1.27 7.72
C LYS A 42 -6.53 2.69 7.13
N GLN A 43 -5.35 3.21 6.80
CA GLN A 43 -5.18 4.59 6.34
C GLN A 43 -4.83 4.63 4.86
N ALA A 44 -5.74 5.11 4.00
CA ALA A 44 -5.40 5.32 2.60
C ALA A 44 -4.80 6.72 2.38
N THR A 45 -3.76 6.80 1.55
CA THR A 45 -3.21 8.09 1.07
C THR A 45 -3.97 8.50 -0.18
N VAL A 46 -4.69 9.62 -0.13
CA VAL A 46 -5.37 10.15 -1.32
C VAL A 46 -4.39 10.97 -2.15
N LYS A 47 -4.11 10.52 -3.37
CA LYS A 47 -3.34 11.29 -4.36
C LYS A 47 -4.26 11.74 -5.50
N PRO A 48 -4.48 13.06 -5.67
CA PRO A 48 -5.21 13.56 -6.83
C PRO A 48 -4.37 13.33 -8.08
N LEU A 49 -4.94 12.65 -9.07
CA LEU A 49 -4.31 12.42 -10.37
C LEU A 49 -5.18 13.01 -11.47
N LEU A 50 -4.58 13.65 -12.46
CA LEU A 50 -5.28 14.21 -13.59
C LEU A 50 -5.95 13.10 -14.42
N LYS A 51 -7.21 13.29 -14.83
CA LYS A 51 -7.99 12.28 -15.58
C LYS A 51 -7.39 11.97 -16.95
N LYS A 52 -6.79 12.98 -17.60
CA LYS A 52 -6.11 12.93 -18.90
C LYS A 52 -4.97 13.94 -18.89
N SER A 53 -3.88 13.68 -19.61
CA SER A 53 -2.70 14.54 -19.67
C SER A 53 -2.99 15.95 -20.19
N ASP A 54 -4.00 16.08 -21.06
CA ASP A 54 -4.25 17.31 -21.84
C ASP A 54 -5.25 18.25 -21.14
N LEU A 55 -5.58 17.98 -19.89
CA LEU A 55 -6.54 18.77 -19.11
C LEU A 55 -5.84 19.88 -18.30
N GLU A 56 -6.56 20.97 -18.09
CA GLU A 56 -6.09 22.10 -17.29
C GLU A 56 -5.84 21.69 -15.83
N VAL A 57 -4.62 21.93 -15.37
CA VAL A 57 -4.10 21.57 -14.04
C VAL A 57 -4.74 22.41 -12.93
N ASN A 58 -5.23 23.61 -13.24
CA ASN A 58 -5.86 24.53 -12.30
C ASN A 58 -7.36 24.25 -12.06
N ASP A 59 -8.00 23.40 -12.88
CA ASP A 59 -9.39 22.99 -12.66
C ASP A 59 -9.43 21.68 -11.86
N TYR A 60 -9.81 21.81 -10.58
CA TYR A 60 -9.93 20.68 -9.65
C TYR A 60 -10.91 19.59 -10.12
N LYS A 61 -11.85 19.88 -11.03
CA LYS A 61 -12.77 18.88 -11.61
C LYS A 61 -12.06 17.88 -12.53
N ASN A 62 -10.87 18.23 -13.01
CA ASN A 62 -10.07 17.38 -13.88
C ASN A 62 -9.28 16.31 -13.14
N TYR A 63 -9.23 16.38 -11.81
CA TYR A 63 -8.59 15.36 -10.99
C TYR A 63 -9.58 14.25 -10.63
N ARG A 64 -9.04 13.05 -10.49
CA ARG A 64 -9.70 11.95 -9.78
C ARG A 64 -8.98 11.73 -8.46
N PRO A 65 -9.70 11.61 -7.33
CA PRO A 65 -9.09 11.20 -6.08
C PRO A 65 -8.74 9.70 -6.19
N LEU A 66 -7.45 9.38 -6.24
CA LEU A 66 -6.99 7.99 -6.16
C LEU A 66 -6.65 7.68 -4.72
N SER A 67 -7.40 6.74 -4.14
CA SER A 67 -7.13 6.21 -2.81
C SER A 67 -6.02 5.17 -2.91
N ASN A 68 -4.76 5.58 -2.69
CA ASN A 68 -3.68 4.63 -2.54
C ASN A 68 -3.78 4.04 -1.15
N LEU A 69 -4.52 2.94 -1.04
CA LEU A 69 -4.45 2.08 0.12
C LEU A 69 -2.99 1.65 0.27
N PRO A 70 -2.40 1.70 1.47
CA PRO A 70 -1.18 0.99 1.79
C PRO A 70 -1.52 -0.48 1.64
N GLU A 71 -1.29 -0.95 0.44
CA GLU A 71 -1.27 -2.34 0.08
C GLU A 71 -0.26 -2.99 1.05
N PHE A 72 -0.63 -4.13 1.61
CA PHE A 72 0.10 -4.83 2.66
C PHE A 72 1.43 -5.32 2.08
N PHE A 73 2.37 -4.42 1.86
CA PHE A 73 3.64 -4.68 1.22
C PHE A 73 4.74 -4.63 2.25
N PHE A 74 5.42 -5.77 2.35
CA PHE A 74 6.78 -5.87 2.84
C PHE A 74 7.69 -5.33 1.74
#